data_AF-A0A7V6Q474-F1
#
_entry.id   AF-A0A7V6Q474-F1
#
_cell.length_a   1.000
_cell.length_b   1.000
_cell.length_c   1.000
_cell.angle_alpha   90.00
_cell.angle_beta   90.00
_cell.angle_gamma   90.00
#
_symmetry.space_group_name_H-M   'P 1'
#
loop_
_entity.id
_entity.type
_entity.pdbx_description
1 polymer ?
#
loop_
_entity_poly.entity_id
_entity_poly.type
_entity_poly.pdbx_seq_one_letter_code
_entity_poly.pdbx_strand_id
1 'polypeptide(L)' 'MVCPLCGGNSIGKVGNNQFYCWDCFVEFALQKNKITIYEVGDDGSLLPYNRDKSQIIAGGN' A
#
# COMPACT_ATOMS: atom_id res chain seq x y z
N MET A 1 3.45 3.39 -15.10
CA MET A 1 3.72 2.66 -13.83
C MET A 1 2.49 1.82 -13.54
N VAL A 2 2.65 0.64 -12.95
CA VAL A 2 1.54 -0.30 -12.72
C VAL A 2 1.39 -0.56 -11.24
N CYS A 3 0.16 -0.81 -10.79
CA CYS A 3 -0.09 -1.20 -9.43
C CYS A 3 0.59 -2.55 -9.14
N PRO A 4 1.43 -2.67 -8.10
CA PRO A 4 2.08 -3.93 -7.75
C PRO A 4 1.11 -4.99 -7.22
N LEU A 5 -0.15 -4.64 -6.93
CA LEU A 5 -1.19 -5.57 -6.47
C LEU A 5 -2.03 -6.14 -7.63
N CYS A 6 -2.71 -5.29 -8.39
CA CYS A 6 -3.58 -5.73 -9.48
C CYS A 6 -2.91 -5.72 -10.87
N GLY A 7 -1.72 -5.13 -11.01
CA GLY A 7 -1.11 -4.88 -12.33
C GLY A 7 -1.82 -3.80 -13.15
N GLY A 8 -2.83 -3.14 -12.59
CA GLY A 8 -3.62 -2.11 -13.25
C GLY A 8 -2.85 -0.80 -13.47
N ASN A 9 -3.37 0.03 -14.37
CA ASN A 9 -2.81 1.35 -14.72
C ASN A 9 -3.57 2.52 -14.08
N SER A 10 -4.65 2.24 -13.33
CA SER A 10 -5.43 3.21 -12.55
C SER A 10 -4.70 3.62 -11.26
N ILE A 11 -3.50 4.16 -11.41
CA ILE A 11 -2.69 4.69 -10.31
C ILE A 11 -2.50 6.20 -10.44
N GLY A 12 -2.75 6.92 -9.35
CA GLY A 12 -2.50 8.35 -9.22
C GLY A 12 -1.22 8.61 -8.43
N LYS A 13 -0.50 9.69 -8.73
CA LYS A 13 0.63 10.15 -7.91
C LYS A 13 0.10 11.06 -6.81
N VAL A 14 0.34 10.70 -5.55
CA VAL A 14 -0.12 11.44 -4.37
C VAL A 14 1.01 12.18 -3.66
N GLY A 15 2.26 11.81 -3.91
CA GLY A 15 3.43 12.46 -3.30
C GLY A 15 4.73 12.19 -4.05
N ASN A 16 5.86 12.53 -3.42
CA ASN A 16 7.17 12.26 -4.00
C ASN A 16 7.48 10.76 -3.91
N ASN A 17 7.56 10.08 -5.06
CA ASN A 17 7.65 8.63 -5.16
C ASN A 17 6.50 7.87 -4.46
N GLN A 18 5.35 8.50 -4.25
CA GLN A 18 4.17 7.88 -3.63
C GLN A 18 2.98 7.86 -4.61
N PHE A 19 2.31 6.72 -4.67
CA PHE A 19 1.27 6.43 -5.64
C PHE A 19 0.10 5.74 -4.97
N TYR A 20 -1.10 6.05 -5.42
CA TYR A 20 -2.35 5.48 -4.93
C TYR A 20 -3.06 4.74 -6.05
N CYS A 21 -3.57 3.54 -5.78
CA CYS A 21 -4.34 2.75 -6.73
C CYS A 21 -5.83 2.86 -6.45
N TRP A 22 -6.58 3.34 -7.44
CA TRP A 22 -8.03 3.53 -7.35
C TRP A 22 -8.81 2.20 -7.34
N ASP A 23 -8.28 1.16 -8.00
CA ASP A 23 -8.94 -0.16 -8.05
C ASP A 23 -8.70 -0.99 -6.78
N CYS A 24 -7.53 -0.82 -6.14
CA CYS A 24 -7.14 -1.61 -4.97
C CYS A 24 -7.31 -0.87 -3.65
N PHE A 25 -7.61 0.43 -3.68
CA PHE A 25 -7.65 1.29 -2.49
C PHE A 25 -6.37 1.20 -1.64
N VAL A 26 -5.22 1.12 -2.30
CA VAL A 26 -3.91 1.06 -1.63
C VAL A 26 -3.01 2.21 -2.04
N GLU A 27 -2.21 2.66 -1.10
CA GLU A 27 -1.10 3.58 -1.33
C GLU A 27 0.22 2.81 -1.32
N PHE A 28 1.16 3.16 -2.19
CA PHE A 28 2.48 2.57 -2.20
C PHE A 28 3.56 3.61 -2.50
N ALA A 29 4.68 3.48 -1.79
CA ALA A 29 5.85 4.34 -1.91
C ALA A 29 7.04 3.56 -2.48
N LEU A 30 7.72 4.18 -3.45
CA LEU A 30 8.91 3.65 -4.09
C LEU A 30 10.16 4.28 -3.47
N GLN A 31 10.83 3.58 -2.57
CA GLN A 31 12.06 4.05 -1.95
C GLN A 31 13.25 3.30 -2.53
N LYS A 32 14.03 3.92 -3.43
CA LYS A 32 15.27 3.41 -4.07
C LYS A 32 15.22 1.96 -4.59
N ASN A 33 15.15 0.96 -3.70
CA ASN A 33 15.09 -0.47 -4.00
C ASN A 33 14.00 -1.24 -3.20
N LYS A 34 13.08 -0.54 -2.53
CA LYS A 34 11.99 -1.13 -1.75
C LYS A 34 10.67 -0.47 -2.12
N ILE A 35 9.64 -1.29 -2.25
CA ILE A 35 8.26 -0.86 -2.38
C ILE A 35 7.59 -1.11 -1.04
N THR A 36 7.02 -0.06 -0.44
CA THR A 36 6.18 -0.19 0.75
C THR A 36 4.75 0.08 0.33
N ILE A 37 3.83 -0.80 0.71
CA ILE A 37 2.41 -0.72 0.35
C ILE A 37 1.61 -0.57 1.66
N TYR A 38 0.59 0.27 1.61
CA TYR A 38 -0.35 0.56 2.68
C TYR A 38 -1.76 0.41 2.12
N GLU A 39 -2.60 -0.37 2.80
CA GLU A 39 -4.03 -0.44 2.51
C GLU A 39 -4.73 0.73 3.18
N VAL A 40 -5.65 1.38 2.46
CA VAL A 40 -6.47 2.45 3.01
C VAL A 40 -7.76 1.84 3.53
N GLY A 41 -7.94 1.87 4.86
CA GLY A 41 -9.16 1.46 5.52
C GLY A 41 -10.35 2.31 5.08
N ASP A 42 -11.54 1.78 5.28
CA ASP A 42 -12.81 2.48 5.03
C ASP A 42 -12.97 3.78 5.83
N ASP A 43 -12.28 3.86 6.97
CA ASP A 43 -12.17 5.04 7.83
C ASP A 43 -11.06 6.01 7.38
N GLY A 44 -10.30 5.67 6.35
CA GLY A 44 -9.15 6.43 5.85
C GLY A 44 -7.83 6.12 6.57
N SER A 45 -7.80 5.15 7.48
CA SER A 45 -6.56 4.73 8.16
C SER A 45 -5.61 4.02 7.20
N LEU A 46 -4.30 4.30 7.30
CA LEU A 46 -3.27 3.61 6.51
C LEU A 46 -2.74 2.40 7.27
N LEU A 47 -3.09 1.20 6.82
CA LEU A 47 -2.64 -0.06 7.39
C LEU A 47 -1.50 -0.65 6.55
N PRO A 48 -0.41 -1.15 7.15
CA PRO A 48 0.66 -1.79 6.40
C PRO A 48 0.13 -3.00 5.62
N TYR A 49 0.30 -2.98 4.30
CA TYR A 49 -0.14 -4.09 3.45
C TYR A 49 0.83 -5.26 3.60
N ASN A 50 0.44 -6.23 4.43
CA ASN A 50 1.23 -7.43 4.69
C ASN A 50 0.80 -8.55 3.74
N ARG A 51 1.66 -8.89 2.77
CA ARG A 51 1.45 -10.05 1.88
C ARG A 51 1.57 -11.39 2.62
N ASP A 52 2.23 -11.36 3.78
CA ASP A 52 2.38 -12.49 4.70
C ASP A 52 1.34 -12.36 5.81
N LYS A 53 0.27 -13.18 5.75
CA LYS A 53 -0.68 -13.40 6.85
C LYS A 53 -0.02 -14.18 8.01
N SER A 54 1.08 -13.68 8.54
CA SER A 54 1.84 -14.33 9.62
C SER A 54 2.20 -13.38 10.76
N GLN A 55 1.51 -12.23 10.87
CA GLN A 55 1.54 -11.40 12.09
C GLN A 55 0.23 -11.53 12.89
N ILE A 56 0.01 -12.73 13.43
CA ILE A 56 -0.58 -12.84 14.76
C ILE A 56 0.61 -12.82 15.72
N ILE A 57 1.08 -11.64 16.12
CA ILE A 57 1.71 -11.33 17.43
C ILE A 57 2.33 -9.93 17.40
N ALA A 58 1.53 -8.91 17.68
CA ALA A 58 2.00 -7.75 18.42
C ALA A 58 0.79 -7.11 19.08
N GLY A 59 0.07 -7.92 19.87
CA GLY A 59 -0.78 -7.38 20.92
C GLY A 59 0.15 -6.64 21.87
N GLY A 60 0.00 -5.33 21.92
CA GLY A 60 0.78 -4.47 22.81
C GLY A 60 0.60 -4.84 24.27
N ASN A 61 1.66 -4.59 25.04
CA ASN A 61 1.63 -3.85 26.30
C ASN A 61 3.01 -3.19 26.46
#